data_AF-A0A1A8YLK8-F1
#
_entry.id   AF-A0A1A8YLK8-F1
#
_cell.length_a   1.000
_cell.length_b   1.000
_cell.length_c   1.000
_cell.angle_alpha   90.00
_cell.angle_beta   90.00
_cell.angle_gamma   90.00
#
_symmetry.space_group_name_H-M   'P 1'
#
loop_
_entity.id
_entity.type
_entity.pdbx_description
1 polymer ?
#
loop_
_entity_poly.entity_id
_entity_poly.type
_entity_poly.pdbx_seq_one_letter_code
_entity_poly.pdbx_strand_id
1 'polypeptide(L)'
;MKPNVLLHEWDISKTLTREEMRHLFLACFFWMTKKEAFFALYHVNKYMKKRFHDMMNKLSSDFSEQAKINKIPEKYVNECWNECHDALMLELEKMEKKYQRLYNSYMRKILILSTTFKLFLLIFRKTWCIRRKRCEAKWSKALKEKILNYE
;
A
#
# COMPACT_ATOMS: atom_id res chain seq x y z
N MET A 1 24.16 -21.69 -14.68
CA MET A 1 23.64 -22.40 -13.49
C MET A 1 22.67 -21.46 -12.78
N LYS A 2 21.37 -21.76 -12.77
CA LYS A 2 20.36 -20.87 -12.16
C LYS A 2 20.48 -20.97 -10.62
N PRO A 3 20.52 -19.86 -9.86
CA PRO A 3 20.26 -19.94 -8.45
C PRO A 3 18.80 -20.35 -8.28
N ASN A 4 18.59 -21.57 -7.81
CA ASN A 4 17.28 -22.08 -7.48
C ASN A 4 16.87 -21.38 -6.18
N VAL A 5 16.12 -20.28 -6.28
CA VAL A 5 15.61 -19.59 -5.08
C VAL A 5 14.52 -20.49 -4.50
N LEU A 6 14.92 -21.36 -3.58
CA LEU A 6 14.04 -22.22 -2.79
C LEU A 6 13.24 -21.34 -1.83
N LEU A 7 12.12 -20.80 -2.33
CA LEU A 7 11.20 -19.97 -1.55
C LEU A 7 10.35 -20.86 -0.62
N HIS A 8 10.41 -20.57 0.66
CA HIS A 8 9.94 -21.40 1.78
C HIS A 8 8.85 -20.59 2.54
N GLU A 9 7.86 -21.20 3.20
CA GLU A 9 6.66 -20.48 3.73
C GLU A 9 6.98 -19.27 4.65
N TRP A 10 8.09 -19.33 5.38
CA TRP A 10 8.70 -18.25 6.17
C TRP A 10 9.02 -16.97 5.36
N ASP A 11 9.22 -17.07 4.05
CA ASP A 11 9.49 -15.91 3.22
C ASP A 11 8.27 -14.96 3.13
N ILE A 12 7.05 -15.50 3.30
CA ILE A 12 5.78 -14.76 3.28
C ILE A 12 5.61 -13.87 4.54
N SER A 13 6.21 -14.28 5.67
CA SER A 13 6.15 -13.53 6.92
C SER A 13 7.13 -12.34 6.92
N LYS A 14 8.22 -12.42 6.17
CA LYS A 14 9.22 -11.34 6.05
C LYS A 14 8.63 -10.10 5.37
N THR A 15 8.91 -8.93 5.93
CA THR A 15 8.60 -7.65 5.27
C THR A 15 9.82 -7.26 4.45
N LEU A 16 9.74 -7.40 3.13
CA LEU A 16 10.87 -7.10 2.27
C LEU A 16 11.20 -5.61 2.30
N THR A 17 12.49 -5.30 2.38
CA THR A 17 12.99 -3.93 2.26
C THR A 17 12.85 -3.44 0.82
N ARG A 18 13.00 -2.12 0.61
CA ARG A 18 12.98 -1.51 -0.73
C ARG A 18 14.05 -2.12 -1.65
N GLU A 19 15.20 -2.47 -1.09
CA GLU A 19 16.32 -3.09 -1.80
C GLU A 19 16.05 -4.54 -2.16
N GLU A 20 15.53 -5.34 -1.23
CA GLU A 20 15.12 -6.72 -1.50
C GLU A 20 14.03 -6.79 -2.58
N MET A 21 13.08 -5.85 -2.57
CA MET A 21 12.14 -5.69 -3.68
C MET A 21 12.84 -5.35 -5.00
N ARG A 22 13.83 -4.44 -4.99
CA ARG A 22 14.59 -4.10 -6.20
C ARG A 22 15.33 -5.32 -6.75
N HIS A 23 15.94 -6.12 -5.88
CA HIS A 23 16.61 -7.37 -6.27
C HIS A 23 15.64 -8.41 -6.84
N LEU A 24 14.44 -8.57 -6.27
CA LEU A 24 13.39 -9.40 -6.85
C LEU A 24 13.01 -8.94 -8.26
N PHE A 25 12.85 -7.62 -8.49
CA PHE A 25 12.56 -7.08 -9.81
C PHE A 25 13.68 -7.32 -10.83
N LEU A 26 14.93 -7.31 -10.39
CA LEU A 26 16.11 -7.49 -11.24
C LEU A 26 16.37 -8.97 -11.57
N ALA A 27 16.10 -9.89 -10.64
CA ALA A 27 16.40 -11.31 -10.78
C ALA A 27 15.50 -12.07 -11.78
N CYS A 28 14.37 -11.50 -12.22
CA CYS A 28 13.47 -12.21 -13.12
C CYS A 28 13.99 -12.25 -14.57
N PHE A 29 14.51 -13.40 -14.99
CA PHE A 29 14.84 -13.77 -16.39
C PHE A 29 13.58 -13.88 -17.27
N PHE A 30 13.73 -14.09 -18.59
CA PHE A 30 12.69 -14.01 -19.63
C PHE A 30 11.31 -14.65 -19.28
N TRP A 31 11.30 -15.71 -18.46
CA TRP A 31 10.10 -16.45 -18.05
C TRP A 31 10.08 -16.54 -16.52
N MET A 32 8.90 -16.42 -15.92
CA MET A 32 8.71 -16.47 -14.47
C MET A 32 7.73 -17.60 -14.12
N THR A 33 8.04 -18.36 -13.07
CA THR A 33 7.11 -19.36 -12.53
C THR A 33 5.92 -18.68 -11.85
N LYS A 34 4.76 -19.36 -11.78
CA LYS A 34 3.60 -18.84 -11.04
C LYS A 34 3.94 -18.53 -9.57
N LYS A 35 4.81 -19.34 -8.96
CA LYS A 35 5.25 -19.18 -7.58
C LYS A 35 6.06 -17.89 -7.38
N GLU A 36 6.99 -17.58 -8.27
CA GLU A 36 7.76 -16.32 -8.22
C GLU A 36 6.85 -15.11 -8.45
N ALA A 37 5.91 -15.19 -9.40
CA ALA A 37 4.95 -14.12 -9.67
C ALA A 37 4.04 -13.88 -8.46
N PHE A 38 3.58 -14.96 -7.84
CA PHE A 38 2.81 -14.93 -6.60
C PHE A 38 3.58 -14.19 -5.51
N PHE A 39 4.82 -14.63 -5.27
CA PHE A 39 5.68 -14.09 -4.23
C PHE A 39 5.92 -12.59 -4.41
N ALA A 40 6.33 -12.17 -5.61
CA ALA A 40 6.59 -10.77 -5.91
C ALA A 40 5.33 -9.91 -5.74
N LEU A 41 4.18 -10.35 -6.25
CA LEU A 41 2.93 -9.61 -6.16
C LEU A 41 2.44 -9.49 -4.71
N TYR A 42 2.52 -10.58 -3.94
CA TYR A 42 2.15 -10.61 -2.52
C TYR A 42 2.99 -9.62 -1.71
N HIS A 43 4.31 -9.67 -1.84
CA HIS A 43 5.20 -8.80 -1.07
C HIS A 43 5.08 -7.33 -1.47
N VAL A 44 4.91 -7.04 -2.75
CA VAL A 44 4.65 -5.67 -3.21
C VAL A 44 3.33 -5.16 -2.62
N ASN A 45 2.26 -5.96 -2.60
CA ASN A 45 1.00 -5.56 -1.99
C ASN A 45 1.16 -5.32 -0.48
N LYS A 46 1.79 -6.25 0.24
CA LYS A 46 2.07 -6.13 1.68
C LYS A 46 2.85 -4.85 2.00
N TYR A 47 3.88 -4.53 1.22
CA TYR A 47 4.63 -3.29 1.36
C TYR A 47 3.76 -2.05 1.12
N MET A 48 2.91 -2.07 0.10
CA MET A 48 2.04 -0.94 -0.20
C MET A 48 0.98 -0.70 0.88
N LYS A 49 0.43 -1.77 1.47
CA LYS A 49 -0.47 -1.67 2.63
C LYS A 49 0.24 -1.06 3.83
N LYS A 50 1.46 -1.51 4.14
CA LYS A 50 2.28 -0.90 5.19
C LYS A 50 2.45 0.61 4.95
N ARG A 51 2.84 1.00 3.74
CA ARG A 51 3.01 2.43 3.38
C ARG A 51 1.71 3.23 3.46
N PHE A 52 0.56 2.60 3.28
CA PHE A 52 -0.74 3.23 3.46
C PHE A 52 -1.02 3.47 4.95
N HIS A 53 -0.79 2.47 5.82
CA HIS A 53 -0.91 2.63 7.27
C HIS A 53 0.09 3.65 7.83
N ASP A 54 1.35 3.65 7.36
CA ASP A 54 2.33 4.68 7.74
C ASP A 54 1.80 6.10 7.45
N MET A 55 1.09 6.27 6.32
CA MET A 55 0.48 7.55 5.95
C MET A 55 -0.71 7.89 6.86
N MET A 56 -1.56 6.91 7.23
CA MET A 56 -2.64 7.12 8.20
C MET A 56 -2.08 7.56 9.56
N ASN A 57 -1.05 6.87 10.06
CA ASN A 57 -0.41 7.20 11.33
C ASN A 57 0.18 8.62 11.31
N LYS A 58 0.81 9.00 10.20
CA LYS A 58 1.31 10.36 10.02
C LYS A 58 0.17 11.40 10.04
N LEU A 59 -0.91 11.18 9.28
CA LEU A 59 -2.07 12.08 9.30
C LEU A 59 -2.65 12.25 10.70
N SER A 60 -2.80 11.15 11.45
CA SER A 60 -3.32 11.18 12.83
C SER A 60 -2.42 11.97 13.77
N SER A 61 -1.10 11.77 13.66
CA SER A 61 -0.09 12.48 14.46
C SER A 61 -0.10 13.97 14.15
N ASP A 62 0.00 14.32 12.86
CA ASP A 62 0.02 15.72 12.40
C ASP A 62 -1.27 16.44 12.83
N PHE A 63 -2.43 15.78 12.70
CA PHE A 63 -3.72 16.33 13.12
C PHE A 63 -3.82 16.53 14.63
N SER A 64 -3.43 15.53 15.42
CA SER A 64 -3.43 15.60 16.88
C SER A 64 -2.51 16.71 17.40
N GLU A 65 -1.35 16.89 16.80
CA GLU A 65 -0.41 17.95 17.17
C GLU A 65 -1.00 19.34 16.88
N GLN A 66 -1.56 19.54 15.68
CA GLN A 66 -2.20 20.80 15.31
C GLN A 66 -3.41 21.11 16.20
N ALA A 67 -4.22 20.10 16.54
CA ALA A 67 -5.35 20.25 17.44
C ALA A 67 -4.94 20.68 18.86
N LYS A 68 -3.84 20.13 19.39
CA LYS A 68 -3.27 20.53 20.69
C LYS A 68 -2.83 21.99 20.69
N ILE A 69 -2.16 22.45 19.63
CA ILE A 69 -1.73 23.85 19.49
C ILE A 69 -2.93 24.81 19.51
N ASN A 70 -4.03 24.42 18.87
CA ASN A 70 -5.27 25.20 18.80
C ASN A 70 -6.22 24.94 19.98
N LYS A 71 -5.79 24.20 21.01
CA LYS A 71 -6.57 23.86 22.21
C LYS A 71 -7.94 23.23 21.91
N ILE A 72 -8.02 22.48 20.82
CA ILE A 72 -9.23 21.77 20.41
C ILE A 72 -9.50 20.61 21.38
N PRO A 73 -10.74 20.45 21.90
CA PRO A 73 -11.07 19.35 22.79
C PRO A 73 -10.86 17.97 22.16
N GLU A 74 -10.29 17.05 22.93
CA GLU A 74 -9.96 15.69 22.48
C GLU A 74 -11.16 14.93 21.92
N LYS A 75 -12.36 15.15 22.47
CA LYS A 75 -13.60 14.54 21.96
C LYS A 75 -13.84 14.91 20.49
N TYR A 76 -13.74 16.18 20.13
CA TYR A 76 -13.92 16.64 18.76
C TYR A 76 -12.80 16.12 17.83
N VAL A 77 -11.56 16.08 18.33
CA VAL A 77 -10.43 15.48 17.59
C VAL A 77 -10.72 14.03 17.25
N ASN A 78 -11.19 13.23 18.22
CA ASN A 78 -11.50 11.82 18.02
C ASN A 78 -12.66 11.64 17.02
N GLU A 79 -13.73 12.43 17.10
CA GLU A 79 -14.83 12.40 16.15
C GLU A 79 -14.37 12.70 14.71
N CYS A 80 -13.55 13.74 14.54
CA CYS A 80 -12.99 14.12 13.25
C CYS A 80 -12.06 13.05 12.68
N TRP A 81 -11.21 12.47 13.54
CA TRP A 81 -10.30 11.42 13.15
C TRP A 81 -11.04 10.14 12.75
N ASN A 82 -12.09 9.75 13.47
CA ASN A 82 -12.87 8.57 13.15
C ASN A 82 -13.49 8.62 11.74
N GLU A 83 -14.06 9.77 11.36
CA GLU A 83 -14.58 9.96 9.99
C GLU A 83 -13.49 9.78 8.92
N CYS A 84 -12.31 10.39 9.16
CA CYS A 84 -11.14 10.24 8.28
C CYS A 84 -10.67 8.79 8.20
N HIS A 85 -10.53 8.14 9.36
CA HIS A 85 -10.07 6.77 9.51
C HIS A 85 -10.98 5.80 8.73
N ASP A 86 -12.29 5.89 8.92
CA ASP A 86 -13.26 5.01 8.27
C ASP A 86 -13.23 5.16 6.75
N ALA A 87 -13.15 6.40 6.26
CA ALA A 87 -13.01 6.66 4.84
C ALA A 87 -11.68 6.14 4.25
N LEU A 88 -10.58 6.24 5.00
CA LEU A 88 -9.28 5.70 4.62
C LEU A 88 -9.29 4.16 4.60
N MET A 89 -9.98 3.53 5.56
CA MET A 89 -10.17 2.08 5.59
C MET A 89 -11.01 1.60 4.40
N LEU A 90 -12.08 2.31 4.04
CA LEU A 90 -12.85 2.01 2.83
C LEU A 90 -12.00 2.11 1.55
N GLU A 91 -11.10 3.08 1.45
CA GLU A 91 -10.16 3.17 0.32
C GLU A 91 -9.16 2.01 0.32
N LEU A 92 -8.66 1.60 1.49
CA LEU A 92 -7.78 0.44 1.63
C LEU A 92 -8.48 -0.85 1.19
N GLU A 93 -9.74 -1.06 1.59
CA GLU A 93 -10.55 -2.20 1.15
C GLU A 93 -10.77 -2.22 -0.37
N LYS A 94 -11.06 -1.06 -0.98
CA LYS A 94 -11.19 -0.95 -2.45
C LYS A 94 -9.89 -1.35 -3.14
N MET A 95 -8.75 -0.94 -2.60
CA MET A 95 -7.43 -1.30 -3.12
C MET A 95 -7.15 -2.79 -2.96
N GLU A 96 -7.55 -3.40 -1.84
CA GLU A 96 -7.44 -4.84 -1.62
C GLU A 96 -8.32 -5.65 -2.58
N LYS A 97 -9.58 -5.24 -2.77
CA LYS A 97 -10.49 -5.85 -3.76
C LYS A 97 -9.91 -5.76 -5.17
N LYS A 98 -9.29 -4.62 -5.53
CA LYS A 98 -8.59 -4.48 -6.82
C LYS A 98 -7.39 -5.42 -6.91
N TYR A 99 -6.59 -5.53 -5.86
CA TYR A 99 -5.50 -6.50 -5.78
C TYR A 99 -5.99 -7.93 -6.00
N GLN A 100 -7.04 -8.37 -5.29
CA GLN A 100 -7.60 -9.72 -5.43
C GLN A 100 -8.07 -10.02 -6.86
N ARG A 101 -8.74 -9.06 -7.51
CA ARG A 101 -9.16 -9.22 -8.93
C ARG A 101 -7.97 -9.36 -9.86
N LEU A 102 -6.94 -8.52 -9.69
CA LEU A 102 -5.73 -8.58 -10.50
C LEU A 102 -4.98 -9.89 -10.26
N TYR A 103 -4.83 -10.29 -9.00
CA TYR A 103 -4.25 -11.56 -8.60
C TYR A 103 -4.94 -12.74 -9.28
N ASN A 104 -6.28 -12.83 -9.16
CA ASN A 104 -7.05 -13.92 -9.75
C ASN A 104 -6.95 -13.94 -11.28
N SER A 105 -7.00 -12.77 -11.93
CA SER A 105 -6.85 -12.65 -13.38
C SER A 105 -5.47 -13.11 -13.85
N TYR A 106 -4.42 -12.72 -13.11
CA TYR A 106 -3.04 -12.98 -13.50
C TYR A 106 -2.61 -14.43 -13.24
N MET A 107 -3.04 -15.03 -12.12
CA MET A 107 -2.67 -16.41 -11.75
C MET A 107 -3.36 -17.48 -12.61
N ARG A 108 -4.48 -17.14 -13.25
CA ARG A 108 -5.18 -18.03 -14.20
C ARG A 108 -4.43 -18.21 -15.52
N LYS A 109 -3.47 -17.35 -15.86
CA LYS A 109 -2.70 -17.46 -17.10
C LYS A 109 -1.82 -18.71 -17.09
N ILE A 110 -1.73 -19.42 -18.21
CA ILE A 110 -0.88 -20.61 -18.36
C ILE A 110 0.60 -20.19 -18.36
N LEU A 111 0.92 -19.12 -19.08
CA LEU A 111 2.28 -18.57 -19.22
C LEU A 111 2.35 -17.15 -18.66
N ILE A 112 3.41 -16.87 -17.91
CA ILE A 112 3.73 -15.54 -17.37
C ILE A 112 5.05 -15.08 -17.96
N LEU A 113 4.98 -14.16 -18.92
CA LEU A 113 6.16 -13.51 -19.48
C LEU A 113 6.70 -12.49 -18.47
N SER A 114 7.99 -12.57 -18.17
CA SER A 114 8.63 -11.73 -17.16
C SER A 114 8.51 -10.23 -17.46
N THR A 115 8.64 -9.83 -18.72
CA THR A 115 8.49 -8.43 -19.15
C THR A 115 7.08 -7.90 -18.88
N THR A 116 6.05 -8.67 -19.24
CA THR A 116 4.65 -8.30 -18.97
C THR A 116 4.36 -8.21 -17.47
N PHE A 117 4.96 -9.11 -16.68
CA PHE A 117 4.81 -9.10 -15.23
C PHE A 117 5.52 -7.90 -14.57
N LYS A 118 6.72 -7.56 -15.00
CA LYS A 118 7.44 -6.36 -14.52
C LYS A 118 6.66 -5.09 -14.83
N LEU A 119 6.14 -4.95 -16.04
CA LEU A 119 5.29 -3.82 -16.43
C LEU A 119 4.01 -3.76 -15.57
N PHE A 120 3.36 -4.91 -15.38
CA PHE A 120 2.20 -5.04 -14.51
C PHE A 120 2.51 -4.58 -13.08
N LEU A 121 3.59 -5.08 -12.47
CA LEU A 121 3.98 -4.67 -11.12
C LEU A 121 4.32 -3.17 -11.06
N LEU A 122 4.94 -2.60 -12.08
CA LEU A 122 5.22 -1.16 -12.14
C LEU A 122 3.92 -0.34 -12.16
N ILE A 123 2.95 -0.73 -12.98
CA ILE A 123 1.62 -0.09 -13.04
C ILE A 123 0.88 -0.25 -11.72
N PHE A 124 0.93 -1.44 -11.12
CA PHE A 124 0.34 -1.72 -9.81
C PHE A 124 0.91 -0.80 -8.73
N ARG A 125 2.24 -0.69 -8.65
CA ARG A 125 2.93 0.21 -7.71
C ARG A 125 2.56 1.67 -7.95
N LYS A 126 2.55 2.12 -9.21
CA LYS A 126 2.16 3.49 -9.57
C LYS A 126 0.73 3.79 -9.13
N THR A 127 -0.20 2.84 -9.31
CA THR A 127 -1.60 2.96 -8.89
C THR A 127 -1.71 3.13 -7.37
N TRP A 128 -1.02 2.29 -6.59
CA TRP A 128 -0.95 2.41 -5.13
C TRP A 128 -0.41 3.76 -4.69
N CYS A 129 0.72 4.19 -5.27
CA CYS A 129 1.34 5.46 -4.95
C CYS A 129 0.41 6.66 -5.23
N ILE A 130 -0.25 6.68 -6.39
CA ILE A 130 -1.19 7.76 -6.75
C ILE A 130 -2.38 7.78 -5.79
N ARG A 131 -2.96 6.62 -5.49
CA ARG A 131 -4.12 6.51 -4.59
C ARG A 131 -3.77 6.95 -3.17
N ARG A 132 -2.65 6.48 -2.63
CA ARG A 132 -2.15 6.89 -1.31
C ARG A 132 -1.94 8.41 -1.24
N LYS A 133 -1.21 8.99 -2.21
CA LYS A 133 -0.96 10.44 -2.26
C LYS A 133 -2.25 11.27 -2.35
N ARG A 134 -3.24 10.79 -3.12
CA ARG A 134 -4.55 11.45 -3.22
C ARG A 134 -5.30 11.43 -1.89
N CYS A 135 -5.29 10.30 -1.19
CA CYS A 135 -5.92 10.17 0.13
C CYS A 135 -5.24 11.09 1.14
N GLU A 136 -3.90 11.07 1.17
CA GLU A 136 -3.07 11.92 2.02
C GLU A 136 -3.38 13.40 1.82
N ALA A 137 -3.39 13.87 0.56
CA ALA A 137 -3.69 15.26 0.24
C ALA A 137 -5.14 15.66 0.59
N LYS A 138 -6.12 14.80 0.28
CA LYS A 138 -7.54 15.04 0.58
C LYS A 138 -7.73 15.21 2.09
N TRP A 139 -7.25 14.26 2.87
CA TRP A 139 -7.54 14.22 4.31
C TRP A 139 -6.66 15.17 5.11
N SER A 140 -5.42 15.44 4.70
CA SER A 140 -4.62 16.51 5.28
C SER A 140 -5.32 17.87 5.15
N LYS A 141 -5.89 18.16 3.97
CA LYS A 141 -6.67 19.39 3.77
C LYS A 141 -7.94 19.42 4.62
N ALA A 142 -8.76 18.36 4.57
CA ALA A 142 -10.02 18.31 5.30
C ALA A 142 -9.83 18.44 6.82
N LEU A 143 -8.87 17.73 7.40
CA LEU A 143 -8.57 17.79 8.82
C LEU A 143 -8.08 19.19 9.25
N LYS A 144 -7.27 19.85 8.41
CA LYS A 144 -6.85 21.23 8.66
C LYS A 144 -8.03 22.20 8.67
N GLU A 145 -8.96 22.06 7.71
CA GLU A 145 -10.19 22.87 7.66
C GLU A 145 -11.05 22.65 8.91
N LYS A 146 -11.14 21.42 9.43
CA LYS A 146 -11.88 21.13 10.68
C LYS A 146 -11.31 21.82 11.92
N ILE A 147 -10.00 22.05 11.97
CA ILE A 147 -9.36 22.81 13.06
C ILE A 147 -9.65 24.30 12.91
N LEU A 148 -9.50 24.84 11.69
CA LEU A 148 -9.67 26.27 11.44
C LEU A 148 -11.09 26.77 11.66
N ASN A 149 -12.09 25.90 11.43
CA ASN A 149 -13.50 26.23 11.56
C ASN A 149 -14.10 25.75 12.90
N TYR A 150 -13.26 25.37 13.87
CA TYR A 150 -13.72 24.99 15.19
C TYR A 150 -13.98 26.26 16.03
N GLU A 151 -15.23 26.44 16.45
CA GLU A 151 -15.69 27.53 17.34
C GLU A 151 -15.80 27.04 18.80
#